data_AF-A0A4Q3R3J6-F1
#
_entry.id   AF-A0A4Q3R3J6-F1
#
_cell.length_a   1.000
_cell.length_b   1.000
_cell.length_c   1.000
_cell.angle_alpha   90.00
_cell.angle_beta   90.00
_cell.angle_gamma   90.00
#
_symmetry.space_group_name_H-M   'P 1'
#
loop_
_entity.id
_entity.type
_entity.pdbx_description
1 polymer ?
#
loop_
_entity_poly.entity_id
_entity_poly.type
_entity_poly.pdbx_seq_one_letter_code
_entity_poly.pdbx_strand_id
1 'polypeptide(L)'
;MPNHSKNIPDDAILNPANYNVKFEINTLKPFNKNRIILNVGLKAEDNNGYVWQPPYDSKGNWNTITIPFEDMVAAYATKPTISSTGYWSRILIFGGDDLDADICFDNLRIVPKK
;
A
#
# COMPACT_ATOMS: atom_id res chain seq x y z
N MET A 1 -19.75 -10.16 1.18
CA MET A 1 -19.08 -9.00 1.80
C MET A 1 -17.61 -9.37 1.94
N PRO A 2 -16.66 -8.54 1.50
CA PRO A 2 -15.23 -8.83 1.66
C PRO A 2 -14.88 -8.98 3.14
N ASN A 3 -13.98 -9.90 3.45
CA ASN A 3 -13.52 -10.12 4.81
C ASN A 3 -12.50 -9.04 5.16
N HIS A 4 -12.83 -8.18 6.12
CA HIS A 4 -11.96 -7.08 6.53
C HIS A 4 -10.84 -7.58 7.46
N SER A 5 -9.61 -7.14 7.19
CA SER A 5 -8.46 -7.53 8.00
C SER A 5 -8.51 -6.87 9.37
N LYS A 6 -8.23 -7.62 10.43
CA LYS A 6 -8.07 -7.11 11.80
C LYS A 6 -6.62 -7.10 12.27
N ASN A 7 -5.67 -7.31 11.35
CA ASN A 7 -4.26 -7.51 11.67
C ASN A 7 -3.49 -6.18 11.85
N ILE A 8 -4.12 -5.05 11.56
CA ILE A 8 -3.49 -3.73 11.76
C ILE A 8 -3.67 -3.34 13.23
N PRO A 9 -2.59 -3.11 13.98
CA PRO A 9 -2.68 -2.67 15.38
C PRO A 9 -3.37 -1.31 15.46
N ASP A 10 -4.24 -1.12 16.45
CA ASP A 10 -4.90 0.17 16.70
C ASP A 10 -3.88 1.30 16.91
N ASP A 11 -2.74 1.01 17.55
CA ASP A 11 -1.66 1.99 17.73
C ASP A 11 -1.10 2.50 16.39
N ALA A 12 -1.02 1.66 15.36
CA ALA A 12 -0.59 2.12 14.04
C ALA A 12 -1.59 3.09 13.39
N ILE A 13 -2.89 2.92 13.68
CA ILE A 13 -3.95 3.82 13.20
C ILE A 13 -3.90 5.16 13.96
N LEU A 14 -3.69 5.12 15.28
CA LEU A 14 -3.63 6.32 16.12
C LEU A 14 -2.31 7.10 15.94
N ASN A 15 -1.20 6.38 15.77
CA ASN A 15 0.16 6.92 15.78
C ASN A 15 0.94 6.51 14.52
N PRO A 16 0.47 6.83 13.30
CA PRO A 16 1.07 6.34 12.06
C PRO A 16 2.53 6.77 11.89
N ALA A 17 2.94 7.89 12.49
CA ALA A 17 4.33 8.37 12.48
C ALA A 17 5.32 7.39 13.10
N ASN A 18 4.86 6.45 13.95
CA ASN A 18 5.69 5.43 14.58
C ASN A 18 5.82 4.16 13.74
N TYR A 19 5.23 4.10 12.54
CA TYR A 19 5.11 2.88 11.75
C TYR A 19 5.53 3.07 10.29
N ASN A 20 5.95 1.97 9.68
CA ASN A 20 6.14 1.86 8.24
C ASN A 20 5.17 0.83 7.66
N VAL A 21 4.71 1.08 6.44
CA VAL A 21 4.17 0.04 5.57
C VAL A 21 5.32 -0.56 4.77
N LYS A 22 5.41 -1.89 4.76
CA LYS A 22 6.41 -2.63 3.99
C LYS A 22 5.75 -3.71 3.16
N PHE A 23 6.35 -4.00 2.02
CA PHE A 23 6.02 -5.14 1.18
C PHE A 23 7.26 -5.55 0.39
N GLU A 24 7.25 -6.78 -0.11
CA GLU A 24 8.24 -7.27 -1.07
C GLU A 24 7.69 -7.10 -2.48
N ILE A 25 8.57 -6.75 -3.40
CA ILE A 25 8.23 -6.61 -4.81
C ILE A 25 9.29 -7.23 -5.70
N ASN A 26 8.82 -7.86 -6.78
CA ASN A 26 9.65 -8.37 -7.85
C ASN A 26 9.06 -7.93 -9.19
N THR A 27 9.91 -7.45 -10.10
CA THR A 27 9.53 -7.19 -11.49
C THR A 27 10.47 -7.91 -12.44
N LEU A 28 9.93 -8.75 -13.34
CA LEU A 28 10.66 -9.28 -14.49
C LEU A 28 10.57 -8.33 -15.69
N LYS A 29 9.51 -7.51 -15.74
CA LYS A 29 9.32 -6.41 -16.67
C LYS A 29 8.90 -5.16 -15.89
N PRO A 30 9.57 -4.01 -16.10
CA PRO A 30 9.38 -2.83 -15.26
C PRO A 30 7.98 -2.24 -15.38
N PHE A 31 7.53 -1.62 -14.30
CA PHE A 31 6.30 -0.86 -14.25
C PHE A 31 6.58 0.63 -14.49
N ASN A 32 6.04 1.20 -15.57
CA ASN A 32 6.44 2.54 -16.05
C ASN A 32 5.29 3.50 -16.41
N LYS A 33 4.16 3.01 -16.94
CA LYS A 33 3.11 3.87 -17.54
C LYS A 33 1.86 4.05 -16.69
N ASN A 34 1.62 3.13 -15.77
CA ASN A 34 0.47 3.18 -14.87
C ASN A 34 0.90 3.72 -13.51
N ARG A 35 -0.06 3.93 -12.62
CA ARG A 35 0.16 4.26 -11.21
C ARG A 35 -0.33 3.10 -10.33
N ILE A 36 0.36 2.85 -9.23
CA ILE A 36 -0.06 1.91 -8.20
C ILE A 36 -0.57 2.73 -7.02
N ILE A 37 -1.83 2.54 -6.66
CA ILE A 37 -2.48 3.21 -5.54
C ILE A 37 -2.62 2.20 -4.40
N LEU A 38 -2.06 2.53 -3.24
CA LEU A 38 -2.03 1.68 -2.06
C LEU A 38 -3.01 2.19 -1.02
N ASN A 39 -4.02 1.38 -0.69
CA ASN A 39 -4.94 1.64 0.41
C ASN A 39 -4.65 0.59 1.50
N VAL A 40 -4.31 1.03 2.71
CA VAL A 40 -4.05 0.14 3.85
C VAL A 40 -4.65 0.76 5.10
N GLY A 41 -5.53 0.03 5.79
CA GLY A 41 -6.09 0.48 7.07
C GLY A 41 -7.32 1.39 6.97
N LEU A 42 -7.94 1.52 5.79
CA LEU A 42 -9.14 2.33 5.60
C LEU A 42 -10.42 1.55 5.91
N LYS A 43 -11.55 2.24 6.07
CA LYS A 43 -12.88 1.59 6.21
C LYS A 43 -13.57 1.37 4.86
N ALA A 44 -13.09 2.03 3.81
CA ALA A 44 -13.58 1.96 2.45
C ALA A 44 -12.43 2.24 1.49
N GLU A 45 -12.66 2.05 0.20
CA GLU A 45 -11.68 2.36 -0.83
C GLU A 45 -11.43 3.87 -0.98
N ASP A 46 -10.20 4.21 -1.37
CA ASP A 46 -9.81 5.54 -1.81
C ASP A 46 -9.09 5.42 -3.17
N ASN A 47 -9.80 5.77 -4.25
CA ASN A 47 -9.28 5.72 -5.62
C ASN A 47 -8.22 6.79 -5.91
N ASN A 48 -8.00 7.74 -4.99
CA ASN A 48 -7.01 8.80 -5.07
C ASN A 48 -6.03 8.76 -3.89
N GLY A 49 -5.93 7.62 -3.19
CA GLY A 49 -5.04 7.46 -2.03
C GLY A 49 -3.55 7.49 -2.39
N TYR A 50 -2.71 6.98 -1.51
CA TYR A 50 -1.25 7.02 -1.69
C TYR A 50 -0.81 6.39 -3.02
N VAL A 51 -0.16 7.20 -3.87
CA VAL A 51 0.38 6.78 -5.16
C VAL A 51 1.83 6.37 -5.00
N TRP A 52 2.12 5.09 -5.22
CA TRP A 52 3.48 4.61 -5.40
C TRP A 52 3.89 4.82 -6.87
N GLN A 53 4.89 5.67 -7.06
CA GLN A 53 5.23 6.24 -8.37
C GLN A 53 6.04 5.26 -9.24
N PRO A 54 5.75 5.15 -10.54
CA PRO A 54 6.69 4.60 -11.52
C PRO A 54 7.88 5.57 -11.75
N PRO A 55 8.96 5.14 -12.43
CA PRO A 55 9.23 3.77 -12.87
C PRO A 55 9.79 2.90 -11.73
N TYR A 56 9.58 1.60 -11.82
CA TYR A 56 10.23 0.64 -10.93
C TYR A 56 10.67 -0.62 -11.66
N ASP A 57 11.92 -1.02 -11.42
CA ASP A 57 12.55 -2.23 -11.97
C ASP A 57 13.46 -2.87 -10.91
N SER A 58 13.03 -4.01 -10.35
CA SER A 58 13.87 -4.82 -9.46
C SER A 58 14.83 -5.76 -10.18
N LYS A 59 14.76 -5.84 -11.53
CA LYS A 59 15.58 -6.72 -12.38
C LYS A 59 15.50 -8.19 -11.95
N GLY A 60 14.29 -8.64 -11.63
CA GLY A 60 14.02 -10.00 -11.18
C GLY A 60 14.42 -10.32 -9.75
N ASN A 61 14.86 -9.35 -8.95
CA ASN A 61 15.18 -9.54 -7.55
C ASN A 61 13.99 -9.17 -6.65
N TRP A 62 13.84 -9.86 -5.52
CA TRP A 62 12.92 -9.44 -4.47
C TRP A 62 13.55 -8.31 -3.67
N ASN A 63 12.84 -7.18 -3.58
CA ASN A 63 13.25 -6.02 -2.80
C ASN A 63 12.15 -5.63 -1.80
N THR A 64 12.55 -5.22 -0.59
CA THR A 64 11.63 -4.64 0.38
C THR A 64 11.42 -3.17 0.11
N ILE A 65 10.19 -2.77 -0.17
CA ILE A 65 9.78 -1.37 -0.15
C ILE A 65 9.39 -0.97 1.27
N THR A 66 9.86 0.20 1.72
CA THR A 66 9.50 0.78 3.02
C THR A 66 8.93 2.17 2.79
N ILE A 67 7.70 2.39 3.26
CA ILE A 67 6.99 3.66 3.16
C ILE A 67 6.62 4.08 4.58
N PRO A 68 6.94 5.32 5.01
CA PRO A 68 6.42 5.85 6.27
C PRO A 68 4.89 5.82 6.28
N PHE A 69 4.28 5.25 7.32
CA PHE A 69 2.83 5.07 7.31
C PHE A 69 2.08 6.40 7.39
N GLU A 70 2.68 7.41 8.03
CA GLU A 70 2.15 8.77 8.05
C GLU A 70 2.04 9.40 6.65
N ASP A 71 2.95 9.09 5.73
CA ASP A 71 2.89 9.61 4.35
C ASP A 71 1.70 9.01 3.60
N MET A 72 1.45 7.72 3.80
CA MET A 72 0.27 7.05 3.25
C MET A 72 -1.03 7.64 3.82
N VAL A 73 -1.08 7.81 5.15
CA VAL A 73 -2.24 8.39 5.83
C VAL A 73 -2.46 9.84 5.40
N ALA A 74 -1.39 10.63 5.20
CA ALA A 74 -1.47 12.02 4.73
C ALA A 74 -2.11 12.11 3.34
N ALA A 75 -1.82 11.17 2.45
CA ALA A 75 -2.37 11.12 1.09
C ALA A 75 -3.86 10.72 1.01
N TYR A 76 -4.40 10.05 2.04
CA TYR A 76 -5.80 9.61 2.01
C TYR A 76 -6.79 10.77 2.20
N ALA A 77 -7.89 10.73 1.43
CA ALA A 77 -8.99 11.68 1.51
C ALA A 77 -9.71 11.59 2.86
N THR A 78 -9.92 10.36 3.36
CA THR A 78 -10.45 10.10 4.70
C THR A 78 -9.38 9.45 5.56
N LYS A 79 -9.12 10.01 6.75
CA LYS A 79 -8.14 9.43 7.67
C LYS A 79 -8.66 8.13 8.29
N PRO A 80 -7.81 7.10 8.44
CA PRO A 80 -8.22 5.86 9.06
C PRO A 80 -8.62 6.11 10.52
N THR A 81 -9.56 5.31 11.00
CA THR A 81 -10.04 5.34 12.39
C THR A 81 -10.19 3.91 12.87
N ILE A 82 -10.00 3.68 14.18
CA ILE A 82 -10.12 2.35 14.77
C ILE A 82 -11.44 1.68 14.35
N SER A 83 -11.35 0.39 14.02
CA SER A 83 -12.46 -0.39 13.49
C SER A 83 -12.52 -1.79 14.10
N SER A 84 -13.54 -2.05 14.92
CA SER A 84 -13.80 -3.39 15.48
C SER A 84 -14.22 -4.41 14.42
N THR A 85 -14.73 -3.94 13.28
CA THR A 85 -15.11 -4.75 12.12
C THR A 85 -13.95 -4.97 11.15
N GLY A 86 -12.76 -4.42 11.42
CA GLY A 86 -11.57 -4.55 10.58
C GLY A 86 -11.44 -3.46 9.53
N TYR A 87 -10.44 -3.62 8.69
CA TYR A 87 -9.98 -2.65 7.70
C TYR A 87 -9.97 -3.21 6.28
N TRP A 88 -10.21 -2.31 5.34
CA TRP A 88 -10.03 -2.47 3.92
C TRP A 88 -8.57 -2.23 3.52
N SER A 89 -8.06 -3.09 2.65
CA SER A 89 -6.78 -2.90 1.96
C SER A 89 -6.93 -3.21 0.48
N ARG A 90 -6.26 -2.43 -0.38
CA ARG A 90 -6.31 -2.59 -1.83
C ARG A 90 -5.02 -2.11 -2.47
N ILE A 91 -4.55 -2.87 -3.45
CA ILE A 91 -3.57 -2.43 -4.45
C ILE A 91 -4.37 -2.20 -5.72
N LEU A 92 -4.48 -0.93 -6.14
CA LEU A 92 -5.15 -0.55 -7.36
C LEU A 92 -4.10 -0.17 -8.40
N ILE A 93 -4.10 -0.87 -9.54
CA ILE A 93 -3.30 -0.50 -10.69
C ILE A 93 -4.22 0.26 -11.65
N PHE A 94 -3.86 1.50 -11.98
CA PHE A 94 -4.70 2.37 -12.78
C PHE A 94 -3.85 3.24 -13.72
N GLY A 95 -4.34 3.64 -14.88
CA GLY A 95 -3.65 4.54 -15.79
C GLY A 95 -4.40 4.71 -17.11
N GLY A 96 -3.95 5.64 -17.93
CA GLY A 96 -4.53 5.88 -19.26
C GLY A 96 -3.96 4.98 -20.36
N ASP A 97 -2.83 4.32 -20.09
CA ASP A 97 -2.12 3.43 -21.01
C ASP A 97 -2.22 1.97 -20.57
N ASP A 98 -1.90 1.06 -21.49
CA ASP A 98 -1.82 -0.38 -21.22
C ASP A 98 -0.81 -0.72 -20.12
N LEU A 99 -1.25 -1.57 -19.18
CA LEU A 99 -0.35 -2.16 -18.19
C LEU A 99 0.49 -3.25 -18.85
N ASP A 100 1.71 -2.89 -19.20
CA ASP A 100 2.70 -3.80 -19.78
C ASP A 100 3.86 -4.04 -18.80
N ALA A 101 3.57 -4.81 -17.74
CA ALA A 101 4.50 -5.14 -16.66
C ALA A 101 4.34 -6.61 -16.23
N ASP A 102 5.40 -7.15 -15.62
CA ASP A 102 5.40 -8.45 -14.96
C ASP A 102 5.87 -8.21 -13.53
N ILE A 103 4.91 -8.19 -12.60
CA ILE A 103 5.04 -7.66 -11.24
C ILE A 103 4.37 -8.58 -10.22
N CYS A 104 5.11 -8.89 -9.16
CA CYS A 104 4.64 -9.65 -8.01
C CYS A 104 4.78 -8.82 -6.73
N PHE A 105 3.78 -8.92 -5.84
CA PHE A 105 3.79 -8.32 -4.51
C PHE A 105 3.70 -9.44 -3.47
N ASP A 106 4.41 -9.31 -2.35
CA ASP A 106 4.32 -10.25 -1.24
C ASP A 106 4.54 -9.56 0.13
N ASN A 107 4.15 -10.23 1.22
CA ASN A 107 4.38 -9.84 2.61
C ASN A 107 4.04 -8.38 2.96
N LEU A 108 2.89 -7.88 2.48
CA LEU A 108 2.39 -6.56 2.90
C LEU A 108 2.15 -6.55 4.42
N ARG A 109 2.81 -5.61 5.11
CA ARG A 109 2.81 -5.53 6.57
C ARG A 109 2.97 -4.09 7.04
N ILE A 110 2.39 -3.81 8.21
CA ILE A 110 2.63 -2.57 8.96
C ILE A 110 3.53 -2.94 10.14
N VAL A 111 4.65 -2.24 10.29
CA VAL A 111 5.66 -2.55 11.33
C VAL A 111 6.11 -1.28 12.02
N PRO A 112 6.43 -1.31 13.32
CA PRO A 112 7.02 -0.15 14.00
C PRO A 112 8.30 0.33 13.31
N LYS A 113 8.54 1.64 13.36
CA LYS A 113 9.86 2.23 13.12
C LYS A 113 10.79 1.82 14.27
N LYS A 114 12.04 1.55 13.93
CA LYS A 114 13.09 1.35 14.93
C LYS A 114 13.57 2.69 15.44
#